data_AF-A0A926CIG4-F1
#
_entry.id   AF-A0A926CIG4-F1
#
_cell.length_a   1.000
_cell.length_b   1.000
_cell.length_c   1.000
_cell.angle_alpha   90.00
_cell.angle_beta   90.00
_cell.angle_gamma   90.00
#
_symmetry.space_group_name_H-M   'P 1'
#
loop_
_entity.id
_entity.type
_entity.pdbx_description
1 polymer ?
#
loop_
_entity_poly.entity_id
_entity_poly.type
_entity_poly.pdbx_seq_one_letter_code
_entity_poly.pdbx_strand_id
1 'polypeptide(L)'
;TLGLWSPHDFANVELDVRSNATTVRCVKQGMSGASRLWQITGTDGATARLDAFDSANGSWDNVFVTFTSAAGSAAGGETVLVRSITAEVNSGIEDANHLALVNVPQINVVDVTSFRPGDAANKPTFTISPAKRCRMGVFAASKGNNKRAVIVMLPESGTPSRVIFGITHGFGQNAAYYGNLGWTDPLSVRLIQDVATRFVRDRWGAQVLASRKQMATVMIVRASTGGSELGPFANDGVFTHQVLESISAMTNRAFTFANVEAFTFSSGIHDLVTFVGSTQGQLNYSAIYNIDPARHAAAPHPTGVTRKQFLSGQTGGPASGFEFMPESRWQNEPFFTNRSGASLFDYLHNHCMPLYALHLGIQLS
;
A
#
# COMPACT_ATOMS: atom_id res chain seq x y z
N THR A 1 12.71 -25.08 2.12
CA THR A 1 12.65 -26.23 1.22
C THR A 1 11.63 -25.93 0.14
N LEU A 2 12.02 -26.02 -1.13
CA LEU A 2 11.12 -25.83 -2.28
C LEU A 2 10.87 -27.19 -2.95
N GLY A 3 9.61 -27.44 -3.35
CA GLY A 3 9.22 -28.59 -4.17
C GLY A 3 8.98 -28.16 -5.61
N LEU A 4 9.73 -28.71 -6.57
CA LEU A 4 9.47 -28.51 -8.01
C LEU A 4 8.73 -29.71 -8.60
N TRP A 5 7.80 -29.40 -9.52
CA TRP A 5 6.97 -30.37 -10.23
C TRP A 5 7.25 -30.25 -11.72
N SER A 6 7.49 -31.38 -12.38
CA SER A 6 7.54 -31.48 -13.84
C SER A 6 6.57 -32.58 -14.28
N PRO A 7 5.69 -32.34 -15.25
CA PRO A 7 4.94 -33.42 -15.89
C PRO A 7 5.94 -34.41 -16.49
N HIS A 8 5.68 -35.69 -16.27
CA HIS A 8 6.42 -36.84 -16.77
C HIS A 8 5.54 -37.47 -17.83
N ASP A 9 5.62 -36.96 -19.06
CA ASP A 9 5.08 -37.73 -20.17
C ASP A 9 5.91 -38.99 -20.38
N PHE A 10 5.28 -40.06 -20.86
CA PHE A 10 5.84 -41.41 -21.05
C PHE A 10 7.01 -41.49 -22.06
N ALA A 11 7.57 -40.35 -22.48
CA ALA A 11 8.58 -40.20 -23.53
C ALA A 11 10.01 -39.93 -23.03
N ASN A 12 10.36 -40.28 -21.78
CA ASN A 12 11.71 -40.10 -21.22
C ASN A 12 12.23 -38.65 -21.17
N VAL A 13 11.35 -37.66 -20.95
CA VAL A 13 11.77 -36.27 -20.72
C VAL A 13 12.23 -36.13 -19.27
N GLU A 14 13.53 -36.25 -19.02
CA GLU A 14 14.13 -36.13 -17.68
C GLU A 14 14.52 -34.67 -17.40
N LEU A 15 13.74 -34.00 -16.54
CA LEU A 15 14.11 -32.70 -15.96
C LEU A 15 15.25 -32.92 -14.96
N ASP A 16 16.47 -32.52 -15.33
CA ASP A 16 17.64 -32.48 -14.45
C ASP A 16 17.77 -31.08 -13.84
N VAL A 17 17.67 -30.99 -12.51
CA VAL A 17 17.75 -29.71 -11.78
C VAL A 17 19.12 -29.61 -11.14
N ARG A 18 19.90 -28.62 -11.59
CA ARG A 18 21.24 -28.35 -11.05
C ARG A 18 21.31 -26.93 -10.50
N SER A 19 22.15 -26.77 -9.49
CA SER A 19 22.51 -25.47 -8.91
C SER A 19 23.96 -25.17 -9.24
N ASN A 20 24.24 -23.92 -9.60
CA ASN A 20 25.61 -23.40 -9.73
C ASN A 20 26.21 -22.96 -8.39
N ALA A 21 25.42 -22.91 -7.32
CA ALA A 21 25.85 -22.52 -5.99
C ALA A 21 26.12 -23.75 -5.11
N THR A 22 27.30 -23.81 -4.48
CA THR A 22 27.69 -24.87 -3.54
C THR A 22 26.85 -24.88 -2.26
N THR A 23 26.18 -23.77 -1.97
CA THR A 23 25.29 -23.58 -0.82
C THR A 23 23.85 -24.04 -1.07
N VAL A 24 23.54 -24.50 -2.28
CA VAL A 24 22.21 -24.97 -2.67
C VAL A 24 22.30 -26.40 -3.19
N ARG A 25 21.56 -27.29 -2.55
CA ARG A 25 21.51 -28.72 -2.85
C ARG A 25 20.17 -29.09 -3.47
N CYS A 26 20.21 -29.73 -4.62
CA CYS A 26 19.04 -30.30 -5.30
C CYS A 26 19.04 -31.81 -5.08
N VAL A 27 17.98 -32.37 -4.51
CA VAL A 27 17.84 -33.80 -4.23
C VAL A 27 16.56 -34.32 -4.87
N LYS A 28 16.68 -35.35 -5.70
CA LYS A 28 15.55 -36.08 -6.28
C LYS A 28 14.85 -36.87 -5.16
N GLN A 29 13.58 -36.60 -4.91
CA GLN A 29 12.80 -37.23 -3.83
C GLN A 29 11.92 -38.39 -4.28
N GLY A 30 11.63 -38.48 -5.59
CA GLY A 30 10.80 -39.56 -6.13
C GLY A 30 9.80 -39.05 -7.16
N MET A 31 8.65 -39.73 -7.23
CA MET A 31 7.55 -39.45 -8.15
C MET A 31 6.25 -39.23 -7.38
N SER A 32 5.42 -38.29 -7.84
CA SER A 32 4.02 -38.11 -7.41
C SER A 32 3.15 -38.13 -8.67
N GLY A 33 2.43 -39.23 -8.89
CA GLY A 33 1.74 -39.48 -10.16
C GLY A 33 2.72 -39.51 -11.34
N ALA A 34 2.36 -38.82 -12.43
CA ALA A 34 3.24 -38.57 -13.56
C ALA A 34 4.09 -37.31 -13.34
N SER A 35 4.65 -37.09 -12.15
CA SER A 35 5.51 -35.93 -11.92
C SER A 35 6.69 -36.27 -11.01
N ARG A 36 7.87 -35.75 -11.35
CA ARG A 36 9.07 -35.91 -10.52
C ARG A 36 9.14 -34.83 -9.46
N LEU A 37 9.49 -35.23 -8.24
CA LEU A 37 9.65 -34.33 -7.11
C LEU A 37 11.13 -34.05 -6.85
N TRP A 38 11.50 -32.77 -6.86
CA TRP A 38 12.80 -32.31 -6.41
C TRP A 38 12.67 -31.56 -5.09
N GLN A 39 13.49 -31.93 -4.10
CA GLN A 39 13.71 -31.17 -2.89
C GLN A 39 14.91 -30.27 -3.08
N ILE A 40 14.71 -28.96 -2.98
CA ILE A 40 15.80 -28.00 -3.04
C ILE A 40 15.99 -27.38 -1.66
N THR A 41 17.20 -27.48 -1.13
CA THR A 41 17.63 -26.89 0.14
C THR A 41 18.76 -25.90 -0.11
N GLY A 42 18.77 -24.80 0.62
CA GLY A 42 19.81 -23.77 0.53
C GLY A 42 20.02 -23.08 1.86
N THR A 43 21.17 -22.43 2.03
CA THR A 43 21.47 -21.60 3.20
C THR A 43 20.84 -20.21 3.08
N ASP A 44 20.68 -19.51 4.21
CA ASP A 44 20.18 -18.13 4.19
C ASP A 44 21.00 -17.21 3.29
N GLY A 45 20.33 -16.26 2.63
CA GLY A 45 20.91 -15.33 1.66
C GLY A 45 21.45 -15.98 0.38
N ALA A 46 21.42 -17.31 0.26
CA ALA A 46 21.93 -17.98 -0.93
C ALA A 46 21.03 -17.67 -2.11
N THR A 47 21.59 -17.07 -3.15
CA THR A 47 20.93 -16.99 -4.45
C THR A 47 21.54 -18.05 -5.36
N ALA A 48 20.70 -18.85 -5.99
CA ALA A 48 21.11 -19.85 -6.96
C ALA A 48 20.31 -19.70 -8.24
N ARG A 49 20.99 -19.94 -9.35
CA ARG A 49 20.32 -20.21 -10.62
C ARG A 49 20.04 -21.70 -10.66
N LEU A 50 18.77 -22.05 -10.84
CA LEU A 50 18.32 -23.41 -11.12
C LEU A 50 18.13 -23.52 -12.61
N ASP A 51 18.92 -24.38 -13.22
CA ASP A 51 18.78 -24.71 -14.64
C ASP A 51 17.94 -25.98 -14.77
N ALA A 52 16.96 -25.92 -15.66
CA ALA A 52 16.12 -27.04 -16.04
C ALA A 52 16.32 -27.32 -17.53
N PHE A 53 16.81 -28.51 -17.86
CA PHE A 53 16.97 -28.94 -19.25
C PHE A 53 15.69 -29.60 -19.74
N ASP A 54 15.11 -29.05 -20.81
CA ASP A 54 14.06 -29.70 -21.57
C ASP A 54 14.70 -30.53 -22.69
N SER A 55 14.73 -31.85 -22.49
CA SER A 55 15.26 -32.79 -23.48
C SER A 55 14.38 -32.94 -24.72
N ALA A 56 13.10 -32.56 -24.67
CA ALA A 56 12.22 -32.58 -25.83
C ALA A 56 12.54 -31.45 -26.81
N ASN A 57 12.89 -30.28 -26.28
CA ASN A 57 13.18 -29.08 -27.07
C ASN A 57 14.68 -28.74 -27.18
N GLY A 58 15.54 -29.49 -26.49
CA GLY A 58 16.99 -29.25 -26.45
C GLY A 58 17.35 -27.90 -25.81
N SER A 59 16.44 -27.31 -25.04
CA SER A 59 16.55 -25.96 -24.50
C SER A 59 16.73 -25.97 -22.99
N TRP A 60 17.51 -25.03 -22.50
CA TRP A 60 17.65 -24.76 -21.07
C TRP A 60 16.71 -23.63 -20.67
N ASP A 61 15.86 -23.88 -19.67
CA ASP A 61 15.16 -22.83 -18.95
C ASP A 61 15.84 -22.60 -17.59
N ASN A 62 15.68 -21.41 -17.02
CA ASN A 62 16.28 -21.09 -15.74
C ASN A 62 15.37 -20.27 -14.84
N VAL A 63 15.45 -20.56 -13.54
CA VAL A 63 14.81 -19.80 -12.47
C VAL A 63 15.87 -19.38 -11.47
N PHE A 64 15.84 -18.12 -11.06
CA PHE A 64 16.64 -17.64 -9.94
C PHE A 64 15.85 -17.84 -8.64
N VAL A 65 16.45 -18.56 -7.69
CA VAL A 65 15.89 -18.74 -6.35
C VAL A 65 16.79 -18.05 -5.34
N THR A 66 16.19 -17.35 -4.39
CA THR A 66 16.88 -16.83 -3.21
C THR A 66 16.32 -17.56 -1.99
N PHE A 67 17.20 -18.25 -1.27
CA PHE A 67 16.89 -18.92 -0.02
C PHE A 67 17.00 -17.90 1.11
N THR A 68 15.88 -17.59 1.72
CA THR A 68 15.83 -16.86 2.98
C THR A 68 15.58 -17.87 4.09
N SER A 69 16.44 -17.89 5.09
CA SER A 69 16.17 -18.66 6.28
C SER A 69 15.10 -17.95 7.09
N ALA A 70 14.22 -18.74 7.71
CA ALA A 70 13.40 -18.25 8.80
C ALA A 70 14.24 -17.83 10.03
N ALA A 71 15.59 -17.78 9.97
CA ALA A 71 16.43 -17.33 11.07
C ALA A 71 16.60 -15.80 11.13
N GLY A 72 15.84 -15.04 10.32
CA GLY A 72 15.45 -13.66 10.63
C GLY A 72 14.21 -13.58 11.55
N SER A 73 13.42 -14.65 11.68
CA SER A 73 12.43 -14.78 12.75
C SER A 73 13.15 -15.21 14.02
N ALA A 74 13.51 -14.21 14.83
CA ALA A 74 13.90 -14.40 16.21
C ALA A 74 12.97 -15.43 16.90
N ALA A 75 13.58 -16.24 17.77
CA ALA A 75 12.94 -17.16 18.71
C ALA A 75 11.43 -16.92 18.92
N GLY A 76 10.59 -17.80 18.36
CA GLY A 76 9.14 -17.78 18.57
C GLY A 76 8.30 -16.92 17.60
N GLY A 77 8.89 -16.36 16.53
CA GLY A 77 8.17 -15.51 15.58
C GLY A 77 7.23 -16.26 14.64
N GLU A 78 5.93 -15.96 14.71
CA GLU A 78 4.90 -16.44 13.77
C GLU A 78 5.26 -16.08 12.31
N THR A 79 5.14 -17.04 11.38
CA THR A 79 5.43 -16.84 9.95
C THR A 79 4.50 -15.80 9.34
N VAL A 80 5.07 -14.87 8.56
CA VAL A 80 4.31 -13.90 7.76
C VAL A 80 3.89 -14.55 6.45
N LEU A 81 2.60 -14.49 6.14
CA LEU A 81 2.04 -15.01 4.89
C LEU A 81 1.33 -13.88 4.13
N VAL A 82 1.59 -13.80 2.84
CA VAL A 82 0.92 -12.87 1.92
C VAL A 82 0.40 -13.63 0.72
N ARG A 83 -0.84 -13.36 0.32
CA ARG A 83 -1.46 -13.92 -0.88
C ARG A 83 -2.30 -12.87 -1.59
N SER A 84 -2.45 -12.99 -2.91
CA SER A 84 -3.42 -12.19 -3.66
C SER A 84 -4.84 -12.57 -3.26
N ILE A 85 -5.70 -11.57 -3.18
CA ILE A 85 -7.16 -11.67 -3.17
C ILE A 85 -7.78 -10.73 -4.22
N THR A 86 -6.99 -10.25 -5.19
CA THR A 86 -7.46 -9.30 -6.21
C THR A 86 -8.62 -9.88 -6.99
N ALA A 87 -8.50 -11.11 -7.51
CA ALA A 87 -9.59 -11.79 -8.19
C ALA A 87 -10.84 -11.95 -7.31
N GLU A 88 -10.69 -12.29 -6.03
CA GLU A 88 -11.83 -12.46 -5.10
C GLU A 88 -12.62 -11.15 -4.95
N VAL A 89 -11.90 -10.02 -4.91
CA VAL A 89 -12.49 -8.68 -4.69
C VAL A 89 -13.01 -8.07 -6.00
N ASN A 90 -12.37 -8.34 -7.13
CA ASN A 90 -12.69 -7.78 -8.45
C ASN A 90 -13.45 -8.76 -9.36
N SER A 91 -14.26 -9.65 -8.79
CA SER A 91 -15.13 -10.55 -9.55
C SER A 91 -14.39 -11.40 -10.60
N GLY A 92 -13.21 -11.90 -10.24
CA GLY A 92 -12.36 -12.75 -11.07
C GLY A 92 -11.36 -11.99 -11.95
N ILE A 93 -11.34 -10.65 -11.90
CA ILE A 93 -10.47 -9.83 -12.74
C ILE A 93 -9.14 -9.57 -12.03
N GLU A 94 -8.09 -10.26 -12.49
CA GLU A 94 -6.68 -9.92 -12.22
C GLU A 94 -5.80 -10.35 -13.42
N ASP A 95 -4.64 -9.70 -13.59
CA ASP A 95 -3.60 -10.12 -14.52
C ASP A 95 -2.64 -11.13 -13.87
N ALA A 96 -1.65 -11.60 -14.65
CA ALA A 96 -0.63 -12.54 -14.16
C ALA A 96 0.25 -11.98 -13.03
N ASN A 97 0.21 -10.68 -12.77
CA ASN A 97 0.92 -10.00 -11.68
C ASN A 97 -0.03 -9.67 -10.51
N HIS A 98 -1.22 -10.28 -10.46
CA HIS A 98 -2.25 -10.06 -9.45
C HIS A 98 -2.76 -8.60 -9.37
N LEU A 99 -2.72 -7.88 -10.49
CA LEU A 99 -3.19 -6.51 -10.62
C LEU A 99 -4.38 -6.44 -11.59
N ALA A 100 -5.31 -5.53 -11.33
CA ALA A 100 -6.42 -5.22 -12.21
C ALA A 100 -6.29 -3.79 -12.74
N LEU A 101 -6.60 -3.58 -14.01
CA LEU A 101 -6.62 -2.25 -14.62
C LEU A 101 -7.94 -1.54 -14.27
N VAL A 102 -7.86 -0.38 -13.62
CA VAL A 102 -9.01 0.35 -13.08
C VAL A 102 -9.01 1.79 -13.58
N ASN A 103 -10.19 2.35 -13.83
CA ASN A 103 -10.37 3.74 -14.19
C ASN A 103 -10.46 4.61 -12.93
N VAL A 104 -9.70 5.68 -12.90
CA VAL A 104 -9.71 6.70 -11.84
C VAL A 104 -10.44 7.93 -12.39
N PRO A 105 -11.47 8.44 -11.68
CA PRO A 105 -12.23 9.57 -12.16
C PRO A 105 -11.37 10.83 -12.25
N GLN A 106 -11.83 11.81 -13.04
CA GLN A 106 -11.26 13.14 -13.00
C GLN A 106 -11.46 13.75 -11.61
N ILE A 107 -10.50 14.53 -11.14
CA ILE A 107 -10.57 15.23 -9.85
C ILE A 107 -10.15 16.69 -10.01
N ASN A 108 -10.65 17.55 -9.14
CA ASN A 108 -10.10 18.90 -8.99
C ASN A 108 -8.88 18.83 -8.07
N VAL A 109 -7.85 19.60 -8.38
CA VAL A 109 -6.66 19.77 -7.54
C VAL A 109 -6.36 21.25 -7.35
N VAL A 110 -5.77 21.61 -6.21
CA VAL A 110 -5.24 22.97 -6.00
C VAL A 110 -4.17 23.25 -7.04
N ASP A 111 -4.30 24.38 -7.74
CA ASP A 111 -3.23 24.91 -8.58
C ASP A 111 -2.10 25.40 -7.68
N VAL A 112 -1.01 24.63 -7.65
CA VAL A 112 0.15 24.88 -6.82
C VAL A 112 0.79 26.24 -7.12
N THR A 113 0.65 26.77 -8.35
CA THR A 113 1.21 28.08 -8.71
C THR A 113 0.43 29.25 -8.10
N SER A 114 -0.85 29.03 -7.78
CA SER A 114 -1.70 30.01 -7.11
C SER A 114 -1.59 29.96 -5.58
N PHE A 115 -1.02 28.88 -5.05
CA PHE A 115 -0.92 28.63 -3.62
C PHE A 115 0.24 29.40 -3.01
N ARG A 116 -0.04 30.15 -1.93
CA ARG A 116 0.98 30.86 -1.15
C ARG A 116 1.02 30.28 0.28
N PRO A 117 2.06 29.50 0.63
CA PRO A 117 2.20 28.93 1.97
C PRO A 117 2.26 30.02 3.06
N GLY A 118 1.57 29.79 4.19
CA GLY A 118 1.54 30.69 5.33
C GLY A 118 0.66 31.95 5.15
N ASP A 119 0.16 32.24 3.95
CA ASP A 119 -0.74 33.36 3.69
C ASP A 119 -2.20 32.94 3.94
N ALA A 120 -2.73 33.29 5.12
CA ALA A 120 -4.11 32.98 5.50
C ALA A 120 -5.17 33.66 4.61
N ALA A 121 -4.81 34.70 3.84
CA ALA A 121 -5.70 35.37 2.90
C ALA A 121 -5.61 34.80 1.48
N ASN A 122 -4.70 33.86 1.21
CA ASN A 122 -4.54 33.23 -0.09
C ASN A 122 -5.75 32.32 -0.40
N LYS A 123 -6.42 32.64 -1.52
CA LYS A 123 -7.53 31.86 -2.08
C LYS A 123 -7.02 31.15 -3.33
N PRO A 124 -6.42 29.95 -3.21
CA PRO A 124 -5.87 29.24 -4.36
C PRO A 124 -6.96 28.98 -5.42
N THR A 125 -6.55 28.88 -6.67
CA THR A 125 -7.38 28.40 -7.77
C THR A 125 -7.27 26.88 -7.89
N PHE A 126 -8.17 26.28 -8.67
CA PHE A 126 -8.25 24.85 -8.87
C PHE A 126 -8.13 24.52 -10.35
N THR A 127 -7.49 23.39 -10.64
CA THR A 127 -7.38 22.84 -11.99
C THR A 127 -7.91 21.41 -12.01
N ILE A 128 -8.37 20.97 -13.18
CA ILE A 128 -8.87 19.61 -13.36
C ILE A 128 -7.69 18.70 -13.69
N SER A 129 -7.48 17.67 -12.86
CA SER A 129 -6.70 16.50 -13.28
C SER A 129 -7.64 15.58 -14.07
N PRO A 130 -7.31 15.26 -15.33
CA PRO A 130 -8.16 14.41 -16.16
C PRO A 130 -8.26 13.00 -15.57
N ALA A 131 -9.30 12.26 -16.00
CA ALA A 131 -9.44 10.84 -15.68
C ALA A 131 -8.21 10.06 -16.18
N LYS A 132 -7.79 9.05 -15.42
CA LYS A 132 -6.61 8.23 -15.69
C LYS A 132 -6.95 6.76 -15.52
N ARG A 133 -6.06 5.88 -15.99
CA ARG A 133 -6.08 4.46 -15.63
C ARG A 133 -4.96 4.16 -14.63
N CYS A 134 -5.15 3.12 -13.84
CA CYS A 134 -4.18 2.65 -12.87
C CYS A 134 -4.25 1.12 -12.74
N ARG A 135 -3.22 0.53 -12.14
CA ARG A 135 -3.22 -0.90 -11.80
C ARG A 135 -3.48 -1.02 -10.31
N MET A 136 -4.36 -1.92 -9.89
CA MET A 136 -4.74 -2.09 -8.49
C MET A 136 -4.71 -3.56 -8.10
N GLY A 137 -4.08 -3.88 -6.98
CA GLY A 137 -4.06 -5.21 -6.39
C GLY A 137 -4.52 -5.19 -4.94
N VAL A 138 -5.07 -6.31 -4.49
CA VAL A 138 -5.48 -6.52 -3.11
C VAL A 138 -4.85 -7.80 -2.59
N PHE A 139 -4.21 -7.69 -1.43
CA PHE A 139 -3.44 -8.78 -0.84
C PHE A 139 -3.90 -9.03 0.60
N ALA A 140 -4.08 -10.29 0.97
CA ALA A 140 -4.28 -10.67 2.36
C ALA A 140 -2.90 -10.91 3.01
N ALA A 141 -2.59 -10.17 4.05
CA ALA A 141 -1.39 -10.33 4.85
C ALA A 141 -1.74 -10.87 6.25
N SER A 142 -0.97 -11.84 6.74
CA SER A 142 -1.21 -12.43 8.05
C SER A 142 0.07 -12.73 8.83
N LYS A 143 -0.02 -12.60 10.15
CA LYS A 143 0.98 -13.05 11.13
C LYS A 143 0.24 -13.70 12.31
N GLY A 144 0.43 -15.00 12.46
CA GLY A 144 -0.38 -15.82 13.37
C GLY A 144 -1.87 -15.71 13.08
N ASN A 145 -2.64 -15.35 14.10
CA ASN A 145 -4.09 -15.18 14.00
C ASN A 145 -4.53 -13.81 13.44
N ASN A 146 -3.60 -12.86 13.27
CA ASN A 146 -3.93 -11.54 12.77
C ASN A 146 -3.88 -11.51 11.24
N LYS A 147 -4.93 -10.96 10.61
CA LYS A 147 -5.07 -10.82 9.16
C LYS A 147 -5.51 -9.42 8.80
N ARG A 148 -5.02 -8.87 7.69
CA ARG A 148 -5.46 -7.58 7.13
C ARG A 148 -5.39 -7.63 5.61
N ALA A 149 -6.35 -7.01 4.94
CA ALA A 149 -6.22 -6.71 3.52
C ALA A 149 -5.35 -5.47 3.30
N VAL A 150 -4.49 -5.52 2.30
CA VAL A 150 -3.62 -4.42 1.84
C VAL A 150 -3.97 -4.14 0.39
N ILE A 151 -4.37 -2.91 0.11
CA ILE A 151 -4.69 -2.46 -1.24
C ILE A 151 -3.50 -1.68 -1.76
N VAL A 152 -3.01 -2.05 -2.94
CA VAL A 152 -1.96 -1.33 -3.66
C VAL A 152 -2.52 -0.77 -4.94
N MET A 153 -2.26 0.50 -5.21
CA MET A 153 -2.58 1.16 -6.47
C MET A 153 -1.32 1.75 -7.08
N LEU A 154 -1.07 1.44 -8.35
CA LEU A 154 0.11 1.81 -9.12
C LEU A 154 -0.31 2.66 -10.33
N PRO A 155 0.57 3.53 -10.85
CA PRO A 155 0.37 4.12 -12.17
C PRO A 155 0.15 3.04 -13.23
N GLU A 156 -0.58 3.36 -14.29
CA GLU A 156 -0.88 2.42 -15.39
C GLU A 156 0.37 1.73 -15.94
N SER A 157 1.47 2.48 -16.05
CA SER A 157 2.76 1.99 -16.56
C SER A 157 3.92 2.39 -15.64
N GLY A 158 5.05 1.69 -15.80
CA GLY A 158 6.29 1.97 -15.07
C GLY A 158 6.39 1.22 -13.74
N THR A 159 7.53 1.44 -13.08
CA THR A 159 7.90 0.80 -11.81
C THR A 159 8.22 1.88 -10.78
N PRO A 160 7.21 2.45 -10.10
CA PRO A 160 7.47 3.48 -9.10
C PRO A 160 8.39 2.92 -8.00
N SER A 161 9.42 3.69 -7.64
CA SER A 161 10.34 3.36 -6.54
C SER A 161 9.94 3.97 -5.19
N ARG A 162 8.80 4.67 -5.21
CA ARG A 162 8.26 5.42 -4.09
C ARG A 162 6.89 4.88 -3.72
N VAL A 163 6.71 4.54 -2.46
CA VAL A 163 5.43 4.07 -1.90
C VAL A 163 4.92 5.11 -0.92
N ILE A 164 3.64 5.46 -1.00
CA ILE A 164 2.97 6.27 0.02
C ILE A 164 1.93 5.44 0.77
N PHE A 165 2.09 5.35 2.09
CA PHE A 165 1.13 4.70 2.99
C PHE A 165 0.02 5.67 3.41
N GLY A 166 -1.23 5.22 3.31
CA GLY A 166 -2.39 5.94 3.85
C GLY A 166 -2.85 5.39 5.19
N ILE A 167 -2.74 6.19 6.26
CA ILE A 167 -3.28 5.89 7.59
C ILE A 167 -4.42 6.85 7.90
N THR A 168 -5.64 6.50 7.50
CA THR A 168 -6.82 7.37 7.65
C THR A 168 -7.46 7.27 9.03
N HIS A 169 -8.58 7.96 9.24
CA HIS A 169 -9.38 7.88 10.47
C HIS A 169 -9.75 6.44 10.84
N GLY A 170 -9.93 6.22 12.14
CA GLY A 170 -10.39 4.94 12.67
C GLY A 170 -11.82 4.62 12.22
N PHE A 171 -12.07 3.38 11.83
CA PHE A 171 -13.39 2.94 11.38
C PHE A 171 -14.39 2.87 12.55
N GLY A 172 -13.92 2.71 13.79
CA GLY A 172 -14.76 2.77 14.99
C GLY A 172 -15.53 4.08 15.17
N GLN A 173 -15.07 5.18 14.55
CA GLN A 173 -15.79 6.46 14.56
C GLN A 173 -17.11 6.42 13.79
N ASN A 174 -17.26 5.48 12.87
CA ASN A 174 -18.51 5.22 12.17
C ASN A 174 -18.80 3.71 12.14
N ALA A 175 -18.78 3.11 13.34
CA ALA A 175 -18.92 1.65 13.51
C ALA A 175 -20.21 1.09 12.90
N ALA A 176 -21.31 1.87 12.88
CA ALA A 176 -22.56 1.44 12.26
C ALA A 176 -22.42 1.27 10.73
N TYR A 177 -21.82 2.25 10.05
CA TYR A 177 -21.57 2.17 8.61
C TYR A 177 -20.65 0.98 8.26
N TYR A 178 -19.50 0.89 8.93
CA TYR A 178 -18.52 -0.18 8.64
C TYR A 178 -18.96 -1.55 9.15
N GLY A 179 -19.83 -1.59 10.18
CA GLY A 179 -20.54 -2.79 10.63
C GLY A 179 -21.35 -3.42 9.50
N ASN A 180 -22.10 -2.60 8.75
CA ASN A 180 -22.90 -3.05 7.60
C ASN A 180 -22.03 -3.55 6.42
N LEU A 181 -20.75 -3.20 6.40
CA LEU A 181 -19.76 -3.67 5.43
C LEU A 181 -18.95 -4.86 5.95
N GLY A 182 -19.17 -5.31 7.19
CA GLY A 182 -18.51 -6.48 7.76
C GLY A 182 -17.10 -6.21 8.29
N TRP A 183 -16.80 -5.01 8.82
CA TRP A 183 -15.46 -4.67 9.31
C TRP A 183 -14.93 -5.47 10.52
N THR A 184 -15.76 -6.35 11.08
CA THR A 184 -15.30 -7.37 12.03
C THR A 184 -14.52 -8.49 11.34
N ASP A 185 -14.70 -8.69 10.04
CA ASP A 185 -13.90 -9.58 9.19
C ASP A 185 -12.85 -8.75 8.43
N PRO A 186 -11.55 -8.91 8.72
CA PRO A 186 -10.49 -8.19 8.04
C PRO A 186 -10.37 -8.46 6.54
N LEU A 187 -11.03 -9.52 6.04
CA LEU A 187 -11.07 -9.89 4.62
C LEU A 187 -12.48 -9.75 4.01
N SER A 188 -13.39 -9.02 4.66
CA SER A 188 -14.72 -8.77 4.09
C SER A 188 -14.63 -8.11 2.71
N VAL A 189 -15.10 -8.81 1.68
CA VAL A 189 -15.09 -8.31 0.28
C VAL A 189 -15.81 -6.98 0.16
N ARG A 190 -16.98 -6.82 0.81
CA ARG A 190 -17.77 -5.57 0.75
C ARG A 190 -17.02 -4.39 1.35
N LEU A 191 -16.32 -4.61 2.45
CA LEU A 191 -15.51 -3.57 3.06
C LEU A 191 -14.31 -3.21 2.17
N ILE A 192 -13.61 -4.22 1.67
CA ILE A 192 -12.44 -4.00 0.81
C ILE A 192 -12.84 -3.23 -0.45
N GLN A 193 -13.97 -3.56 -1.07
CA GLN A 193 -14.51 -2.84 -2.23
C GLN A 193 -14.85 -1.38 -1.91
N ASP A 194 -15.45 -1.09 -0.74
CA ASP A 194 -15.69 0.29 -0.28
C ASP A 194 -14.37 1.05 -0.12
N VAL A 195 -13.37 0.45 0.53
CA VAL A 195 -12.07 1.10 0.75
C VAL A 195 -11.32 1.32 -0.56
N ALA A 196 -11.25 0.29 -1.41
CA ALA A 196 -10.61 0.36 -2.72
C ALA A 196 -11.24 1.45 -3.60
N THR A 197 -12.56 1.57 -3.58
CA THR A 197 -13.29 2.56 -4.37
C THR A 197 -13.18 3.96 -3.75
N ARG A 198 -13.68 4.13 -2.53
CA ARG A 198 -13.91 5.45 -1.92
C ARG A 198 -12.63 6.11 -1.42
N PHE A 199 -11.70 5.33 -0.88
CA PHE A 199 -10.46 5.87 -0.31
C PHE A 199 -9.30 5.80 -1.28
N VAL A 200 -9.07 4.63 -1.88
CA VAL A 200 -7.90 4.43 -2.74
C VAL A 200 -8.15 5.03 -4.12
N ARG A 201 -9.14 4.55 -4.88
CA ARG A 201 -9.39 4.98 -6.26
C ARG A 201 -9.86 6.42 -6.37
N ASP A 202 -10.93 6.78 -5.66
CA ASP A 202 -11.65 8.05 -5.92
C ASP A 202 -11.13 9.25 -5.10
N ARG A 203 -10.23 9.01 -4.13
CA ARG A 203 -9.80 10.06 -3.19
C ARG A 203 -8.28 10.20 -3.07
N TRP A 204 -7.63 9.31 -2.33
CA TRP A 204 -6.22 9.47 -1.99
C TRP A 204 -5.31 9.04 -3.13
N GLY A 205 -5.59 7.89 -3.73
CA GLY A 205 -4.88 7.42 -4.90
C GLY A 205 -5.07 8.34 -6.11
N ALA A 206 -6.28 8.87 -6.33
CA ALA A 206 -6.49 9.89 -7.37
C ALA A 206 -5.57 11.11 -7.19
N GLN A 207 -5.44 11.62 -5.96
CA GLN A 207 -4.53 12.73 -5.64
C GLN A 207 -3.05 12.36 -5.86
N VAL A 208 -2.65 11.14 -5.51
CA VAL A 208 -1.29 10.63 -5.74
C VAL A 208 -0.99 10.52 -7.24
N LEU A 209 -1.92 9.97 -8.03
CA LEU A 209 -1.78 9.85 -9.49
C LEU A 209 -1.85 11.19 -10.21
N ALA A 210 -2.56 12.17 -9.67
CA ALA A 210 -2.54 13.55 -10.16
C ALA A 210 -1.21 14.26 -9.88
N SER A 211 -0.44 13.76 -8.91
CA SER A 211 0.84 14.35 -8.54
C SER A 211 1.91 14.16 -9.62
N ARG A 212 2.98 14.96 -9.56
CA ARG A 212 4.13 14.83 -10.46
C ARG A 212 5.06 13.66 -10.08
N LYS A 213 4.88 13.07 -8.90
CA LYS A 213 5.70 11.95 -8.42
C LYS A 213 5.09 10.63 -8.90
N GLN A 214 5.89 9.79 -9.54
CA GLN A 214 5.47 8.41 -9.81
C GLN A 214 5.54 7.59 -8.51
N MET A 215 4.38 7.30 -7.92
CA MET A 215 4.26 6.64 -6.63
C MET A 215 3.22 5.53 -6.65
N ALA A 216 3.48 4.49 -5.88
CA ALA A 216 2.49 3.50 -5.48
C ALA A 216 1.74 3.99 -4.24
N THR A 217 0.42 3.89 -4.20
CA THR A 217 -0.38 4.11 -2.99
C THR A 217 -0.65 2.78 -2.31
N VAL A 218 -0.37 2.69 -1.02
CA VAL A 218 -0.65 1.51 -0.19
C VAL A 218 -1.61 1.90 0.92
N MET A 219 -2.71 1.15 1.06
CA MET A 219 -3.68 1.36 2.13
C MET A 219 -4.01 0.04 2.80
N ILE A 220 -3.93 0.02 4.13
CA ILE A 220 -4.29 -1.13 4.96
C ILE A 220 -5.77 -1.00 5.30
N VAL A 221 -6.55 -2.05 5.04
CA VAL A 221 -7.97 -2.10 5.39
C VAL A 221 -8.10 -2.32 6.89
N ARG A 222 -8.69 -1.33 7.58
CA ARG A 222 -8.95 -1.38 9.02
C ARG A 222 -10.04 -2.41 9.35
N ALA A 223 -9.88 -3.10 10.48
CA ALA A 223 -10.87 -4.07 10.97
C ALA A 223 -10.95 -4.05 12.50
N SER A 224 -12.13 -4.30 13.07
CA SER A 224 -12.34 -4.21 14.52
C SER A 224 -11.82 -5.43 15.31
N THR A 225 -11.35 -6.47 14.64
CA THR A 225 -10.85 -7.72 15.24
C THR A 225 -9.39 -7.97 14.86
N GLY A 226 -8.70 -8.84 15.60
CA GLY A 226 -7.27 -9.11 15.39
C GLY A 226 -6.37 -7.97 15.87
N GLY A 227 -6.63 -7.47 17.08
CA GLY A 227 -5.85 -6.42 17.75
C GLY A 227 -6.36 -5.00 17.48
N SER A 228 -5.45 -4.06 17.28
CA SER A 228 -5.76 -2.69 16.86
C SER A 228 -6.38 -2.67 15.46
N GLU A 229 -7.00 -1.58 15.03
CA GLU A 229 -7.67 -1.55 13.73
C GLU A 229 -6.74 -1.86 12.54
N LEU A 230 -5.47 -1.47 12.62
CA LEU A 230 -4.45 -1.80 11.61
C LEU A 230 -3.76 -3.16 11.86
N GLY A 231 -4.07 -3.82 12.97
CA GLY A 231 -3.42 -5.08 13.35
C GLY A 231 -1.91 -4.90 13.53
N PRO A 232 -1.09 -5.90 13.16
CA PRO A 232 0.36 -5.84 13.31
C PRO A 232 1.02 -4.73 12.52
N PHE A 233 0.37 -4.17 11.49
CA PHE A 233 0.94 -3.02 10.77
C PHE A 233 1.16 -1.83 11.69
N ALA A 234 0.34 -1.61 12.71
CA ALA A 234 0.47 -0.44 13.59
C ALA A 234 1.81 -0.40 14.33
N ASN A 235 2.36 -1.56 14.71
CA ASN A 235 3.41 -1.65 15.72
C ASN A 235 4.52 -2.67 15.39
N ASP A 236 4.43 -3.39 14.27
CA ASP A 236 5.42 -4.36 13.83
C ASP A 236 6.00 -3.93 12.47
N GLY A 237 7.12 -3.21 12.53
CA GLY A 237 7.80 -2.73 11.34
C GLY A 237 8.40 -3.85 10.48
N VAL A 238 8.85 -4.95 11.09
CA VAL A 238 9.42 -6.11 10.38
C VAL A 238 8.32 -6.80 9.57
N PHE A 239 7.16 -7.02 10.18
CA PHE A 239 5.97 -7.52 9.48
C PHE A 239 5.60 -6.63 8.30
N THR A 240 5.55 -5.30 8.51
CA THR A 240 5.21 -4.34 7.45
C THR A 240 6.18 -4.43 6.27
N HIS A 241 7.49 -4.50 6.55
CA HIS A 241 8.53 -4.66 5.52
C HIS A 241 8.36 -5.96 4.72
N GLN A 242 8.22 -7.09 5.41
CA GLN A 242 8.04 -8.40 4.78
C GLN A 242 6.77 -8.46 3.92
N VAL A 243 5.70 -7.78 4.33
CA VAL A 243 4.49 -7.68 3.51
C VAL A 243 4.76 -6.88 2.23
N LEU A 244 5.43 -5.72 2.31
CA LEU A 244 5.77 -4.95 1.11
C LEU A 244 6.67 -5.73 0.15
N GLU A 245 7.68 -6.43 0.67
CA GLU A 245 8.56 -7.30 -0.12
C GLU A 245 7.76 -8.38 -0.84
N SER A 246 6.87 -9.06 -0.12
CA SER A 246 6.04 -10.12 -0.67
C SER A 246 5.11 -9.59 -1.76
N ILE A 247 4.44 -8.46 -1.52
CA ILE A 247 3.55 -7.84 -2.51
C ILE A 247 4.35 -7.38 -3.75
N SER A 248 5.51 -6.76 -3.55
CA SER A 248 6.39 -6.36 -4.66
C SER A 248 6.82 -7.59 -5.47
N ALA A 249 7.22 -8.69 -4.83
CA ALA A 249 7.58 -9.93 -5.51
C ALA A 249 6.40 -10.56 -6.27
N MET A 250 5.22 -10.66 -5.65
CA MET A 250 4.00 -11.21 -6.27
C MET A 250 3.55 -10.40 -7.49
N THR A 251 3.82 -9.10 -7.50
CA THR A 251 3.50 -8.21 -8.63
C THR A 251 4.62 -8.17 -9.67
N ASN A 252 5.53 -9.14 -9.68
CA ASN A 252 6.73 -9.17 -10.52
C ASN A 252 7.54 -7.87 -10.46
N ARG A 253 7.66 -7.31 -9.25
CA ARG A 253 8.31 -6.03 -8.96
C ARG A 253 7.73 -4.87 -9.77
N ALA A 254 6.41 -4.83 -9.94
CA ALA A 254 5.70 -3.71 -10.55
C ALA A 254 5.90 -2.38 -9.79
N PHE A 255 6.44 -2.42 -8.56
CA PHE A 255 6.94 -1.28 -7.81
C PHE A 255 8.10 -1.72 -6.91
N THR A 256 8.90 -0.75 -6.47
CA THR A 256 9.82 -0.89 -5.34
C THR A 256 9.49 0.16 -4.27
N PHE A 257 10.02 -0.01 -3.07
CA PHE A 257 9.76 0.88 -1.93
C PHE A 257 11.06 1.48 -1.38
N ALA A 258 11.99 1.81 -2.29
CA ALA A 258 13.27 2.45 -1.94
C ALA A 258 13.08 3.79 -1.22
N ASN A 259 11.97 4.47 -1.49
CA ASN A 259 11.52 5.64 -0.73
C ASN A 259 10.10 5.41 -0.22
N VAL A 260 9.89 5.64 1.05
CA VAL A 260 8.58 5.56 1.69
C VAL A 260 8.11 6.96 2.05
N GLU A 261 6.86 7.23 1.76
CA GLU A 261 6.12 8.37 2.25
C GLU A 261 4.92 7.86 3.06
N ALA A 262 4.36 8.69 3.92
CA ALA A 262 3.12 8.37 4.60
C ALA A 262 2.22 9.59 4.68
N PHE A 263 0.91 9.39 4.67
CA PHE A 263 -0.03 10.41 5.05
C PHE A 263 -1.00 9.90 6.10
N THR A 264 -1.55 10.85 6.85
CA THR A 264 -2.66 10.58 7.75
C THR A 264 -3.76 11.62 7.63
N PHE A 265 -4.95 11.22 8.06
CA PHE A 265 -6.12 12.07 8.13
C PHE A 265 -6.86 11.89 9.45
N SER A 266 -7.28 13.01 10.07
CA SER A 266 -8.13 13.02 11.26
C SER A 266 -7.53 12.19 12.42
N SER A 267 -8.28 11.27 13.02
CA SER A 267 -7.81 10.40 14.11
C SER A 267 -6.73 9.39 13.72
N GLY A 268 -6.47 9.21 12.43
CA GLY A 268 -5.41 8.32 11.96
C GLY A 268 -4.03 8.72 12.48
N ILE A 269 -3.86 9.98 12.93
CA ILE A 269 -2.60 10.50 13.47
C ILE A 269 -2.06 9.66 14.63
N HIS A 270 -2.94 9.11 15.47
CA HIS A 270 -2.52 8.29 16.61
C HIS A 270 -1.87 6.98 16.14
N ASP A 271 -2.48 6.33 15.14
CA ASP A 271 -1.92 5.13 14.52
C ASP A 271 -0.69 5.44 13.69
N LEU A 272 -0.64 6.59 13.00
CA LEU A 272 0.52 7.00 12.21
C LEU A 272 1.77 7.15 13.10
N VAL A 273 1.63 7.75 14.29
CA VAL A 273 2.74 7.90 15.24
C VAL A 273 3.32 6.54 15.61
N THR A 274 2.47 5.57 15.96
CA THR A 274 2.91 4.21 16.29
C THR A 274 3.52 3.51 15.06
N PHE A 275 2.87 3.64 13.90
CA PHE A 275 3.31 3.05 12.64
C PHE A 275 4.74 3.50 12.31
N VAL A 276 4.97 4.81 12.17
CA VAL A 276 6.28 5.39 11.85
C VAL A 276 7.31 5.05 12.91
N GLY A 277 6.93 5.08 14.19
CA GLY A 277 7.82 4.68 15.28
C GLY A 277 8.32 3.24 15.16
N SER A 278 7.47 2.33 14.69
CA SER A 278 7.81 0.91 14.51
C SER A 278 8.59 0.62 13.21
N THR A 279 8.40 1.43 12.18
CA THR A 279 8.93 1.18 10.82
C THR A 279 10.15 2.02 10.47
N GLN A 280 10.49 3.08 11.19
CA GLN A 280 11.59 4.00 10.84
C GLN A 280 12.97 3.33 10.72
N GLY A 281 13.19 2.17 11.34
CA GLY A 281 14.42 1.37 11.19
C GLY A 281 14.35 0.30 10.09
N GLN A 282 13.19 0.14 9.45
CA GLN A 282 12.91 -0.86 8.42
C GLN A 282 12.59 -0.22 7.07
N LEU A 283 12.04 1.00 7.07
CA LEU A 283 11.58 1.73 5.89
C LEU A 283 12.29 3.07 5.78
N ASN A 284 12.70 3.42 4.56
CA ASN A 284 13.39 4.68 4.27
C ASN A 284 12.38 5.82 4.03
N TYR A 285 11.96 6.48 5.10
CA TYR A 285 11.03 7.60 5.02
C TYR A 285 11.65 8.83 4.34
N SER A 286 10.86 9.49 3.49
CA SER A 286 11.27 10.69 2.75
C SER A 286 10.28 11.85 2.88
N ALA A 287 8.99 11.55 3.07
CA ALA A 287 7.99 12.57 3.42
C ALA A 287 6.85 12.02 4.28
N ILE A 288 6.29 12.88 5.13
CA ILE A 288 5.10 12.63 5.93
C ILE A 288 4.11 13.79 5.79
N TYR A 289 2.86 13.48 5.44
CA TYR A 289 1.79 14.44 5.24
C TYR A 289 0.69 14.28 6.31
N ASN A 290 0.43 15.32 7.08
CA ASN A 290 -0.56 15.30 8.14
C ASN A 290 -1.76 16.16 7.78
N ILE A 291 -2.92 15.55 7.55
CA ILE A 291 -4.08 16.24 7.01
C ILE A 291 -5.16 16.32 8.08
N ASP A 292 -5.39 17.52 8.59
CA ASP A 292 -6.42 17.83 9.57
C ASP A 292 -6.49 16.84 10.76
N PRO A 293 -5.36 16.58 11.45
CA PRO A 293 -5.29 15.63 12.55
C PRO A 293 -6.23 15.98 13.71
N ALA A 294 -6.69 14.95 14.40
CA ALA A 294 -7.42 15.12 15.65
C ALA A 294 -6.58 15.92 16.67
N ARG A 295 -7.20 16.95 17.27
CA ARG A 295 -6.59 17.81 18.30
C ARG A 295 -5.28 18.46 17.88
N HIS A 296 -5.08 18.74 16.59
CA HIS A 296 -3.85 19.33 16.04
C HIS A 296 -2.59 18.52 16.33
N ALA A 297 -2.71 17.22 16.57
CA ALA A 297 -1.56 16.39 16.86
C ALA A 297 -0.56 16.42 15.69
N ALA A 298 0.68 16.81 15.97
CA ALA A 298 1.72 16.86 14.96
C ALA A 298 2.16 15.45 14.56
N ALA A 299 2.44 15.27 13.27
CA ALA A 299 2.99 14.04 12.75
C ALA A 299 4.45 13.84 13.20
N PRO A 300 4.90 12.58 13.31
CA PRO A 300 6.30 12.29 13.57
C PRO A 300 7.19 12.93 12.50
N HIS A 301 8.40 13.31 12.89
CA HIS A 301 9.36 13.99 12.03
C HIS A 301 10.74 13.34 12.20
N PRO A 302 10.94 12.12 11.65
CA PRO A 302 12.27 11.51 11.66
C PRO A 302 13.28 12.41 10.95
N THR A 303 14.54 12.34 11.38
CA THR A 303 15.61 13.20 10.84
C THR A 303 15.70 13.07 9.31
N GLY A 304 15.73 14.20 8.60
CA GLY A 304 15.86 14.24 7.15
C GLY A 304 14.57 13.95 6.37
N VAL A 305 13.44 13.69 7.04
CA VAL A 305 12.14 13.46 6.41
C VAL A 305 11.40 14.77 6.22
N THR A 306 10.87 15.03 5.03
CA THR A 306 10.03 16.22 4.81
C THR A 306 8.69 16.07 5.53
N ARG A 307 8.28 17.06 6.34
CA ARG A 307 6.96 17.06 6.98
C ARG A 307 6.10 18.22 6.48
N LYS A 308 4.91 17.91 5.98
CA LYS A 308 3.86 18.91 5.64
C LYS A 308 2.63 18.61 6.45
N GLN A 309 2.01 19.64 7.01
CA GLN A 309 0.86 19.48 7.87
C GLN A 309 -0.16 20.56 7.57
N PHE A 310 -1.44 20.21 7.53
CA PHE A 310 -2.52 21.11 7.18
C PHE A 310 -3.63 21.05 8.23
N LEU A 311 -4.23 22.19 8.57
CA LEU A 311 -5.36 22.29 9.50
C LEU A 311 -6.53 23.05 8.89
N SER A 312 -7.73 22.54 9.05
CA SER A 312 -8.93 23.20 8.52
C SER A 312 -9.43 24.37 9.37
N GLY A 313 -9.07 24.44 10.66
CA GLY A 313 -9.78 25.29 11.62
C GLY A 313 -10.84 24.56 12.45
N GLN A 314 -11.32 23.39 11.99
CA GLN A 314 -12.38 22.64 12.67
C GLN A 314 -11.86 21.69 13.73
N THR A 315 -10.68 21.12 13.52
CA THR A 315 -9.92 20.43 14.56
C THR A 315 -9.29 21.41 15.57
N GLY A 316 -9.50 22.72 15.35
CA GLY A 316 -9.21 23.93 16.14
C GLY A 316 -8.43 25.00 15.32
N GLY A 317 -8.04 26.13 15.92
CA GLY A 317 -7.46 27.30 15.21
C GLY A 317 -6.04 27.13 14.61
N PRO A 318 -5.41 28.24 14.15
CA PRO A 318 -4.04 28.22 13.65
C PRO A 318 -3.06 27.63 14.67
N ALA A 319 -2.15 26.77 14.22
CA ALA A 319 -1.16 26.13 15.07
C ALA A 319 0.24 26.20 14.42
N SER A 320 1.27 26.32 15.25
CA SER A 320 2.65 26.36 14.78
C SER A 320 3.04 25.07 14.05
N GLY A 321 3.74 25.20 12.92
CA GLY A 321 4.16 24.07 12.09
C GLY A 321 3.06 23.44 11.24
N PHE A 322 1.89 24.08 11.15
CA PHE A 322 0.80 23.71 10.26
C PHE A 322 0.49 24.81 9.26
N GLU A 323 0.14 24.41 8.04
CA GLU A 323 -0.49 25.26 7.05
C GLU A 323 -1.98 25.41 7.41
N PHE A 324 -2.39 26.63 7.75
CA PHE A 324 -3.77 26.90 8.10
C PHE A 324 -4.64 27.09 6.86
N MET A 325 -5.68 26.27 6.75
CA MET A 325 -6.60 26.17 5.61
C MET A 325 -8.06 26.47 6.04
N PRO A 326 -8.35 27.68 6.56
CA PRO A 326 -9.69 28.05 6.98
C PRO A 326 -10.64 28.14 5.80
N GLU A 327 -11.94 28.18 6.09
CA GLU A 327 -13.02 28.33 5.12
C GLU A 327 -12.76 29.40 4.05
N SER A 328 -12.24 30.56 4.45
CA SER A 328 -11.96 31.68 3.55
C SER A 328 -10.99 31.34 2.42
N ARG A 329 -10.11 30.35 2.60
CA ARG A 329 -9.17 29.91 1.55
C ARG A 329 -9.83 29.03 0.49
N TRP A 330 -10.98 28.44 0.81
CA TRP A 330 -11.71 27.57 -0.10
C TRP A 330 -12.72 28.32 -0.96
N GLN A 331 -12.75 29.66 -0.95
CA GLN A 331 -13.74 30.46 -1.68
C GLN A 331 -13.79 30.22 -3.19
N ASN A 332 -12.68 29.79 -3.79
CA ASN A 332 -12.60 29.44 -5.21
C ASN A 332 -12.78 27.93 -5.48
N GLU A 333 -13.07 27.14 -4.44
CA GLU A 333 -13.28 25.69 -4.58
C GLU A 333 -14.60 25.44 -5.32
N PRO A 334 -14.65 24.48 -6.28
CA PRO A 334 -15.81 24.32 -7.16
C PRO A 334 -17.15 24.03 -6.46
N PHE A 335 -17.12 23.45 -5.26
CA PHE A 335 -18.31 23.16 -4.47
C PHE A 335 -18.64 24.25 -3.43
N PHE A 336 -17.82 25.30 -3.32
CA PHE A 336 -17.94 26.32 -2.26
C PHE A 336 -19.31 27.01 -2.23
N THR A 337 -19.86 27.38 -3.39
CA THR A 337 -21.18 28.03 -3.45
C THR A 337 -22.34 27.04 -3.32
N ASN A 338 -22.10 25.77 -3.64
CA ASN A 338 -23.13 24.73 -3.69
C ASN A 338 -23.24 23.90 -2.40
N ARG A 339 -22.39 24.15 -1.41
CA ARG A 339 -22.39 23.49 -0.09
C ARG A 339 -23.58 23.84 0.82
N SER A 340 -24.65 24.40 0.28
CA SER A 340 -25.83 24.85 1.04
C SER A 340 -26.33 23.75 1.99
N GLY A 341 -26.41 24.08 3.29
CA GLY A 341 -26.86 23.17 4.34
C GLY A 341 -25.79 22.25 4.94
N ALA A 342 -24.58 22.20 4.39
CA ALA A 342 -23.47 21.47 5.01
C ALA A 342 -22.95 22.22 6.24
N SER A 343 -22.68 21.50 7.34
CA SER A 343 -21.98 22.10 8.46
C SER A 343 -20.56 22.50 8.03
N LEU A 344 -19.97 23.49 8.71
CA LEU A 344 -18.59 23.89 8.43
C LEU A 344 -17.60 22.72 8.64
N PHE A 345 -17.90 21.86 9.62
CA PHE A 345 -17.18 20.61 9.84
C PHE A 345 -17.26 19.70 8.61
N ASP A 346 -18.46 19.45 8.08
CA ASP A 346 -18.62 18.58 6.91
C ASP A 346 -17.93 19.15 5.67
N TYR A 347 -18.05 20.47 5.46
CA TYR A 347 -17.42 21.10 4.30
C TYR A 347 -15.89 21.08 4.38
N LEU A 348 -15.31 21.38 5.53
CA LEU A 348 -13.85 21.43 5.64
C LEU A 348 -13.25 20.06 5.91
N HIS A 349 -13.68 19.40 6.99
CA HIS A 349 -13.09 18.13 7.45
C HIS A 349 -13.47 16.97 6.53
N ASN A 350 -14.74 16.85 6.12
CA ASN A 350 -15.20 15.69 5.36
C ASN A 350 -15.08 15.87 3.84
N HIS A 351 -15.02 17.11 3.33
CA HIS A 351 -14.91 17.42 1.91
C HIS A 351 -13.56 18.04 1.51
N CYS A 352 -13.26 19.28 1.90
CA CYS A 352 -12.08 20.00 1.36
C CYS A 352 -10.74 19.33 1.71
N MET A 353 -10.47 19.12 3.00
CA MET A 353 -9.20 18.58 3.48
C MET A 353 -8.86 17.23 2.84
N PRO A 354 -9.76 16.22 2.84
CA PRO A 354 -9.45 14.92 2.27
C PRO A 354 -9.42 14.89 0.74
N LEU A 355 -9.99 15.87 0.03
CA LEU A 355 -9.98 15.90 -1.44
C LEU A 355 -8.79 16.65 -2.05
N TYR A 356 -8.18 17.59 -1.32
CA TYR A 356 -7.21 18.51 -1.91
C TYR A 356 -5.83 18.52 -1.24
N ALA A 357 -5.77 18.28 0.08
CA ALA A 357 -4.56 18.57 0.85
C ALA A 357 -3.42 17.57 0.61
N LEU A 358 -3.72 16.31 0.27
CA LEU A 358 -2.66 15.32 0.01
C LEU A 358 -1.89 15.68 -1.26
N HIS A 359 -2.60 15.95 -2.35
CA HIS A 359 -1.96 16.39 -3.60
C HIS A 359 -1.11 17.64 -3.38
N LEU A 360 -1.68 18.66 -2.70
CA LEU A 360 -0.96 19.89 -2.38
C LEU A 360 0.31 19.61 -1.56
N GLY A 361 0.20 18.78 -0.52
CA GLY A 361 1.33 18.34 0.29
C GLY A 361 2.44 17.71 -0.55
N ILE A 362 2.09 16.77 -1.44
CA ILE A 362 3.05 16.08 -2.31
C ILE A 362 3.81 17.06 -3.22
N GLN A 363 3.12 18.05 -3.77
CA GLN A 363 3.71 19.01 -4.71
C GLN A 363 4.62 20.05 -4.02
N LEU A 364 4.39 20.30 -2.72
CA LEU A 364 5.19 21.23 -1.92
C LEU A 364 6.42 20.58 -1.28
N SER A 365 6.62 19.27 -1.48
CA SER A 365 7.64 18.44 -0.80
C SER A 365 8.72 17.92 -1.72
#